data_AF-A0A4U5VER0-F1
#
_entry.id   AF-A0A4U5VER0-F1
#
_cell.length_a   1.000
_cell.length_b   1.000
_cell.length_c   1.000
_cell.angle_alpha   90.00
_cell.angle_beta   90.00
_cell.angle_gamma   90.00
#
_symmetry.space_group_name_H-M   'P 1'
#
loop_
_entity.id
_entity.type
_entity.pdbx_description
1 polymer ?
#
loop_
_entity_poly.entity_id
_entity_poly.type
_entity_poly.pdbx_seq_one_letter_code
_entity_poly.pdbx_strand_id
1 'polypeptide(L)'
;MDSSQSQSDPEEEMSFEKNISQDFSTDGYSGSRHRTFGRERGGFPHHRLVILSLGLLNAVLLIAAIVIGIYCAKAKHDYLLAPDSAAAPLIIEMNYLRNYSSVIKAKVDAQTELHKRRANHVTLKMQVKEQKIITDRLQGQIETLNKEKANLDSNKTLLEENCGRCRPGWLFRKSSCYYFSSLHASNSKKNWMDSRAHCKSEGGDLLVIDNLEEQLLIGNNLPKMSSSSLWWQNGFWIGLTDVVTEGTWVWINNVTEVQTMYWKDGYPNNDGRQSARCAALLYYADGRKTWYNGHCQNHHYNWICEMEPNLTPQITLT
;
A
#
# COMPACT_ATOMS: atom_id res chain seq x y z
N MET A 1 16.16 -30.36 -39.29
CA MET A 1 15.73 -29.11 -39.94
C MET A 1 15.22 -28.23 -38.81
N ASP A 2 16.16 -27.68 -38.04
CA ASP A 2 16.76 -26.35 -38.28
C ASP A 2 15.79 -25.25 -37.84
N SER A 3 16.19 -24.19 -37.16
CA SER A 3 17.42 -23.79 -36.48
C SER A 3 17.07 -22.38 -35.98
N SER A 4 17.38 -22.01 -34.75
CA SER A 4 17.45 -20.60 -34.33
C SER A 4 18.31 -20.49 -33.08
N GLN A 5 19.62 -20.55 -33.30
CA GLN A 5 20.62 -19.91 -32.45
C GLN A 5 20.55 -18.39 -32.64
N SER A 6 20.59 -17.63 -31.55
CA SER A 6 21.59 -16.57 -31.40
C SER A 6 21.76 -16.25 -29.92
N GLN A 7 22.89 -16.67 -29.39
CA GLN A 7 23.40 -16.31 -28.08
C GLN A 7 24.80 -15.71 -28.29
N SER A 8 25.01 -14.61 -27.57
CA SER A 8 26.26 -13.99 -27.10
C SER A 8 27.35 -13.66 -28.11
N ASP A 9 27.92 -12.46 -27.97
CA ASP A 9 29.33 -12.31 -27.54
C ASP A 9 29.70 -10.83 -27.30
N PRO A 10 30.84 -10.51 -26.63
CA PRO A 10 30.82 -9.75 -25.38
C PRO A 10 31.75 -8.52 -25.40
N GLU A 11 32.14 -8.06 -24.20
CA GLU A 11 33.24 -7.12 -23.86
C GLU A 11 32.85 -5.63 -24.00
N GLU A 12 33.07 -4.75 -23.01
CA GLU A 12 34.34 -4.48 -22.34
C GLU A 12 34.11 -3.82 -20.97
N GLU A 13 34.82 -4.30 -19.94
CA GLU A 13 35.14 -3.54 -18.73
C GLU A 13 36.12 -2.42 -19.07
N MET A 14 35.94 -1.19 -18.54
CA MET A 14 37.10 -0.47 -18.00
C MET A 14 36.77 0.67 -17.03
N SER A 15 37.41 0.57 -15.87
CA SER A 15 37.99 1.61 -15.03
C SER A 15 37.09 2.74 -14.50
N PHE A 16 36.69 2.56 -13.25
CA PHE A 16 36.31 3.64 -12.35
C PHE A 16 37.58 4.16 -11.65
N GLU A 17 38.18 5.24 -12.15
CA GLU A 17 39.17 6.01 -11.38
C GLU A 17 38.45 6.81 -10.30
N LYS A 18 38.85 6.60 -9.04
CA LYS A 18 38.49 7.47 -7.92
C LYS A 18 39.74 7.66 -7.06
N ASN A 19 40.42 8.79 -7.24
CA ASN A 19 41.37 9.30 -6.25
C ASN A 19 41.03 10.76 -5.96
N ILE A 20 40.50 10.97 -4.75
CA ILE A 20 40.31 12.27 -4.11
C ILE A 20 41.57 12.56 -3.30
N SER A 21 42.06 13.78 -3.46
CA SER A 21 43.20 14.42 -2.82
C SER A 21 42.95 14.79 -1.35
N GLN A 22 44.05 14.88 -0.61
CA GLN A 22 44.38 15.61 0.65
C GLN A 22 45.15 14.65 1.59
N ASP A 23 46.29 14.99 2.19
CA ASP A 23 46.59 16.27 2.84
C ASP A 23 48.09 16.46 3.17
N PHE A 24 48.45 17.73 3.35
CA PHE A 24 49.45 18.34 4.26
C PHE A 24 50.93 17.88 4.38
N SER A 25 51.80 18.81 3.94
CA SER A 25 53.03 19.37 4.53
C SER A 25 53.94 18.54 5.47
N THR A 26 55.25 18.52 5.17
CA THR A 26 56.31 19.10 6.04
C THR A 26 57.69 19.09 5.35
N ASP A 27 58.33 20.26 5.39
CA ASP A 27 59.76 20.61 5.52
C ASP A 27 60.89 19.69 5.02
N GLY A 28 61.87 20.32 4.35
CA GLY A 28 63.24 19.81 4.40
C GLY A 28 64.20 20.25 3.29
N TYR A 29 64.95 21.32 3.54
CA TYR A 29 66.39 21.46 3.26
C TYR A 29 66.94 21.53 1.82
N SER A 30 67.31 22.76 1.43
CA SER A 30 68.65 23.24 1.03
C SER A 30 69.59 22.35 0.18
N GLY A 31 70.08 22.90 -0.94
CA GLY A 31 71.21 22.30 -1.66
C GLY A 31 71.66 22.98 -2.95
N SER A 32 72.10 24.24 -2.87
CA SER A 32 72.84 24.93 -3.94
C SER A 32 74.22 24.28 -4.19
N ARG A 33 74.57 24.03 -5.46
CA ARG A 33 75.97 23.85 -5.89
C ARG A 33 76.25 24.60 -7.20
N HIS A 34 76.80 25.78 -7.04
CA HIS A 34 77.77 26.35 -7.98
C HIS A 34 79.10 26.49 -7.25
N ARG A 35 80.16 25.91 -7.81
CA ARG A 35 81.45 26.61 -7.93
C ARG A 35 82.39 25.93 -8.91
N THR A 36 82.93 26.82 -9.71
CA THR A 36 83.96 26.76 -10.73
C THR A 36 85.35 26.49 -10.15
N PHE A 37 86.20 25.95 -11.02
CA PHE A 37 87.63 25.71 -10.86
C PHE A 37 88.44 26.98 -10.55
N GLY A 38 89.37 26.88 -9.59
CA GLY A 38 90.50 27.79 -9.41
C GLY A 38 91.72 27.31 -10.22
N ARG A 39 92.50 28.24 -10.81
CA ARG A 39 93.80 28.79 -10.32
C ARG A 39 94.97 27.82 -10.56
N GLU A 40 96.15 28.14 -11.08
CA GLU A 40 97.00 29.34 -11.32
C GLU A 40 97.95 29.01 -12.50
N ARG A 41 98.67 29.93 -13.18
CA ARG A 41 99.75 30.77 -12.63
C ARG A 41 100.35 31.69 -13.71
N GLY A 42 100.82 32.88 -13.32
CA GLY A 42 101.80 33.70 -14.07
C GLY A 42 101.43 35.18 -14.16
N GLY A 43 102.05 36.05 -13.35
CA GLY A 43 101.71 37.48 -13.24
C GLY A 43 102.65 38.43 -13.99
N PHE A 44 102.24 39.71 -14.15
CA PHE A 44 103.06 40.89 -14.48
C PHE A 44 102.31 42.21 -14.15
N PRO A 45 103.00 43.37 -13.99
CA PRO A 45 102.51 44.55 -13.27
C PRO A 45 101.88 45.65 -14.15
N HIS A 46 100.57 45.57 -14.45
CA HIS A 46 99.80 46.66 -15.11
C HIS A 46 98.47 47.02 -14.42
N HIS A 47 98.25 46.55 -13.19
CA HIS A 47 96.92 46.53 -12.57
C HIS A 47 96.30 47.93 -12.33
N ARG A 48 97.10 48.97 -12.09
CA ARG A 48 96.59 50.33 -11.77
C ARG A 48 96.02 51.07 -12.99
N LEU A 49 96.60 50.92 -14.17
CA LEU A 49 96.08 51.49 -15.42
C LEU A 49 94.80 50.78 -15.85
N VAL A 50 94.77 49.45 -15.69
CA VAL A 50 93.58 48.64 -15.99
C VAL A 50 92.41 49.03 -15.09
N ILE A 51 92.61 49.21 -13.77
CA ILE A 51 91.53 49.63 -12.85
C ILE A 51 90.96 51.01 -13.22
N LEU A 52 91.80 51.98 -13.58
CA LEU A 52 91.33 53.31 -13.99
C LEU A 52 90.53 53.25 -15.31
N SER A 53 91.01 52.49 -16.29
CA SER A 53 90.29 52.29 -17.55
C SER A 53 88.96 51.54 -17.38
N LEU A 54 88.91 50.54 -16.49
CA LEU A 54 87.70 49.78 -16.20
C LEU A 54 86.68 50.60 -15.41
N GLY A 55 87.16 51.47 -14.51
CA GLY A 55 86.32 52.42 -13.78
C GLY A 55 85.67 53.44 -14.70
N LEU A 56 86.42 53.98 -15.66
CA LEU A 56 85.90 54.87 -16.70
C LEU A 56 84.89 54.18 -17.61
N LEU A 57 85.16 52.94 -18.03
CA LEU A 57 84.24 52.15 -18.84
C LEU A 57 82.91 51.90 -18.10
N ASN A 58 82.98 51.51 -16.83
CA ASN A 58 81.79 51.28 -16.02
C ASN A 58 80.97 52.55 -15.80
N ALA A 59 81.63 53.70 -15.60
CA ALA A 59 80.93 54.98 -15.50
C ALA A 59 80.19 55.34 -16.80
N VAL A 60 80.84 55.13 -17.96
CA VAL A 60 80.21 55.36 -19.27
C VAL A 60 79.02 54.43 -19.51
N LEU A 61 79.15 53.14 -19.15
CA LEU A 61 78.05 52.18 -19.27
C LEU A 61 76.87 52.53 -18.36
N LEU A 62 77.14 53.02 -17.14
CA LEU A 62 76.10 53.41 -16.19
C LEU A 62 75.36 54.66 -16.66
N ILE A 63 76.09 55.64 -17.23
CA ILE A 63 75.48 56.82 -17.86
C ILE A 63 74.63 56.40 -19.08
N ALA A 64 75.14 55.50 -19.93
CA ALA A 64 74.37 55.00 -21.07
C ALA A 64 73.08 54.29 -20.62
N ALA A 65 73.14 53.46 -19.57
CA ALA A 65 71.97 52.78 -19.02
C ALA A 65 70.95 53.77 -18.42
N ILE A 66 71.41 54.83 -17.74
CA ILE A 66 70.52 55.88 -17.22
C ILE A 66 69.88 56.66 -18.37
N VAL A 67 70.65 57.04 -19.39
CA VAL A 67 70.15 57.76 -20.57
C VAL A 67 69.12 56.90 -21.31
N ILE A 68 69.41 55.61 -21.53
CA ILE A 68 68.46 54.65 -22.11
C ILE A 68 67.22 54.53 -21.23
N GLY A 69 67.37 54.45 -19.91
CA GLY A 69 66.26 54.42 -18.95
C GLY A 69 65.37 55.66 -19.03
N ILE A 70 65.97 56.86 -19.15
CA ILE A 70 65.25 58.13 -19.32
C ILE A 70 64.56 58.19 -20.69
N TYR A 71 65.22 57.74 -21.76
CA TYR A 71 64.62 57.64 -23.09
C TYR A 71 63.47 56.64 -23.13
N CYS A 72 63.60 55.48 -22.49
CA CYS A 72 62.53 54.48 -22.39
C CYS A 72 61.36 54.99 -21.51
N ALA A 73 61.65 55.71 -20.42
CA ALA A 73 60.61 56.32 -19.59
C ALA A 73 59.87 57.44 -20.32
N LYS A 74 60.59 58.27 -21.10
CA LYS A 74 60.01 59.31 -21.93
C LYS A 74 59.18 58.73 -23.08
N ALA A 75 59.68 57.70 -23.78
CA ALA A 75 58.93 56.97 -24.79
C ALA A 75 57.66 56.32 -24.21
N LYS A 76 57.72 55.83 -22.96
CA LYS A 76 56.54 55.29 -22.25
C LYS A 76 55.53 56.37 -21.87
N HIS A 77 55.98 57.59 -21.56
CA HIS A 77 55.09 58.72 -21.24
C HIS A 77 54.48 59.35 -22.51
N ASP A 78 55.26 59.46 -23.58
CA ASP A 78 54.79 59.91 -24.90
C ASP A 78 53.79 58.89 -25.52
N TYR A 79 53.96 57.58 -25.27
CA TYR A 79 53.00 56.52 -25.64
C TYR A 79 51.67 56.60 -24.85
N LEU A 80 51.68 57.23 -23.67
CA LEU A 80 50.47 57.36 -22.83
C LEU A 80 49.68 58.65 -23.10
N LEU A 81 50.28 59.65 -23.76
CA LEU A 81 49.65 60.96 -24.01
C LEU A 81 49.39 61.28 -25.49
N ALA A 82 49.74 60.39 -26.44
CA ALA A 82 49.33 60.50 -27.83
C ALA A 82 48.69 59.18 -28.32
N PRO A 83 47.36 59.13 -28.56
CA PRO A 83 46.79 58.03 -29.32
C PRO A 83 47.17 58.25 -30.78
N ASP A 84 48.35 57.77 -31.19
CA ASP A 84 48.68 57.68 -32.61
C ASP A 84 47.59 56.83 -33.30
N SER A 85 46.93 57.46 -34.28
CA SER A 85 45.63 57.11 -34.85
C SER A 85 45.57 55.79 -35.64
N ALA A 86 46.66 55.00 -35.64
CA ALA A 86 46.74 53.74 -36.36
C ALA A 86 46.40 52.49 -35.51
N ALA A 87 46.64 52.52 -34.19
CA ALA A 87 46.49 51.32 -33.33
C ALA A 87 45.18 51.28 -32.53
N ALA A 88 44.55 52.43 -32.25
CA ALA A 88 43.28 52.49 -31.53
C ALA A 88 42.12 51.71 -32.20
N PRO A 89 41.94 51.76 -33.54
CA PRO A 89 40.91 50.97 -34.21
C PRO A 89 41.08 49.46 -33.99
N LEU A 90 42.32 48.96 -34.08
CA LEU A 90 42.67 47.55 -33.87
C LEU A 90 42.41 47.08 -32.43
N ILE A 91 42.64 47.92 -31.43
CA ILE A 91 42.39 47.58 -30.02
C ILE A 91 40.88 47.46 -29.74
N ILE A 92 40.08 48.36 -30.31
CA ILE A 92 38.61 48.31 -30.21
C ILE A 92 38.07 47.03 -30.86
N GLU A 93 38.57 46.70 -32.05
CA GLU A 93 38.20 45.48 -32.77
C GLU A 93 38.62 44.22 -32.01
N MET A 94 39.83 44.19 -31.43
CA MET A 94 40.30 43.07 -30.60
C MET A 94 39.45 42.89 -29.34
N ASN A 95 39.05 43.97 -28.67
CA ASN A 95 38.16 43.90 -27.50
C ASN A 95 36.74 43.47 -27.89
N TYR A 96 36.24 43.92 -29.04
CA TYR A 96 34.96 43.49 -29.60
C TYR A 96 34.95 41.99 -29.92
N LEU A 97 36.00 41.49 -30.58
CA LEU A 97 36.18 40.07 -30.88
C LEU A 97 36.37 39.21 -29.63
N ARG A 98 37.10 39.70 -28.61
CA ARG A 98 37.25 39.01 -27.32
C ARG A 98 35.92 38.88 -26.58
N ASN A 99 35.11 39.95 -26.57
CA ASN A 99 33.78 39.92 -26.00
C ASN A 99 32.88 38.90 -26.75
N TYR A 100 32.86 38.96 -28.09
CA TYR A 100 32.11 38.02 -28.91
C TYR A 100 32.54 36.56 -28.69
N SER A 101 33.85 36.29 -28.58
CA SER A 101 34.40 34.97 -28.23
C SER A 101 33.92 34.50 -26.85
N SER A 102 33.89 35.39 -25.85
CA SER A 102 33.39 35.06 -24.51
C SER A 102 31.90 34.71 -24.50
N VAL A 103 31.09 35.43 -25.29
CA VAL A 103 29.66 35.17 -25.47
C VAL A 103 29.42 33.84 -26.18
N ILE A 104 30.20 33.51 -27.21
CA ILE A 104 30.13 32.20 -27.89
C ILE A 104 30.45 31.08 -26.91
N LYS A 105 31.53 31.22 -26.11
CA LYS A 105 31.90 30.21 -25.11
C LYS A 105 30.78 29.99 -24.10
N ALA A 106 30.22 31.07 -23.55
CA ALA A 106 29.09 30.99 -22.62
C ALA A 106 27.86 30.29 -23.25
N LYS A 107 27.58 30.55 -24.53
CA LYS A 107 26.49 29.88 -25.26
C LYS A 107 26.74 28.38 -25.44
N VAL A 108 27.96 27.99 -25.79
CA VAL A 108 28.35 26.58 -25.92
C VAL A 108 28.26 25.87 -24.57
N ASP A 109 28.78 26.47 -23.50
CA ASP A 109 28.71 25.92 -22.15
C ASP A 109 27.25 25.75 -21.69
N ALA A 110 26.39 26.74 -21.97
CA ALA A 110 24.96 26.66 -21.70
C ALA A 110 24.25 25.56 -22.53
N GLN A 111 24.63 25.37 -23.78
CA GLN A 111 24.11 24.27 -24.61
C GLN A 111 24.53 22.91 -24.06
N THR A 112 25.79 22.74 -23.68
CA THR A 112 26.28 21.49 -23.09
C THR A 112 25.55 21.16 -21.79
N GLU A 113 25.33 22.15 -20.92
CA GLU A 113 24.56 21.98 -19.68
C GLU A 113 23.08 21.66 -19.97
N LEU A 114 22.47 22.31 -20.97
CA LEU A 114 21.11 21.98 -21.42
C LEU A 114 21.02 20.54 -21.93
N HIS A 115 21.99 20.09 -22.73
CA HIS A 115 22.07 18.71 -23.20
C HIS A 115 22.19 17.71 -22.04
N LYS A 116 23.04 18.01 -21.04
CA LYS A 116 23.18 17.19 -19.84
C LYS A 116 21.88 17.11 -19.04
N ARG A 117 21.22 18.24 -18.81
CA ARG A 117 19.91 18.29 -18.14
C ARG A 117 18.84 17.54 -18.91
N ARG A 118 18.85 17.62 -20.24
CA ARG A 118 17.92 16.88 -21.10
C ARG A 118 18.12 15.38 -20.97
N ALA A 119 19.36 14.89 -21.00
CA ALA A 119 19.67 13.48 -20.77
C ALA A 119 19.18 13.01 -19.40
N ASN A 120 19.49 13.76 -18.33
CA ASN A 120 19.03 13.44 -16.98
C ASN A 120 17.50 13.43 -16.87
N HIS A 121 16.80 14.38 -17.51
CA HIS A 121 15.35 14.43 -17.52
C HIS A 121 14.72 13.22 -18.22
N VAL A 122 15.33 12.74 -19.31
CA VAL A 122 14.88 11.51 -20.00
C VAL A 122 15.06 10.30 -19.08
N THR A 123 16.21 10.15 -18.43
CA THR A 123 16.47 9.05 -17.47
C THR A 123 15.48 9.08 -16.32
N LEU A 124 15.25 10.25 -15.71
CA LEU A 124 14.30 10.39 -14.61
C LEU A 124 12.85 10.08 -15.04
N LYS A 125 12.47 10.47 -16.26
CA LYS A 125 11.16 10.10 -16.83
C LYS A 125 10.99 8.60 -16.97
N MET A 126 12.05 7.88 -17.35
CA MET A 126 12.00 6.42 -17.44
C MET A 126 11.84 5.78 -16.05
N GLN A 127 12.59 6.26 -15.06
CA GLN A 127 12.47 5.78 -13.67
C GLN A 127 11.08 6.03 -13.08
N VAL A 128 10.48 7.21 -13.31
CA VAL A 128 9.12 7.51 -12.86
C VAL A 128 8.08 6.60 -13.51
N LYS A 129 8.25 6.26 -14.80
CA LYS A 129 7.37 5.30 -15.48
C LYS A 129 7.48 3.90 -14.87
N GLU A 130 8.70 3.46 -14.57
CA GLU A 130 8.94 2.17 -13.93
C GLU A 130 8.34 2.11 -12.52
N GLN A 131 8.58 3.15 -11.70
CA GLN A 131 7.99 3.27 -10.37
C GLN A 131 6.46 3.27 -10.42
N LYS A 132 5.86 3.90 -11.45
CA LYS A 132 4.42 3.87 -11.65
C LYS A 132 3.90 2.45 -11.89
N ILE A 133 4.56 1.68 -12.75
CA ILE A 133 4.19 0.27 -13.00
C ILE A 133 4.24 -0.55 -11.71
N ILE A 134 5.29 -0.36 -10.90
CA ILE A 134 5.43 -1.04 -9.60
C ILE A 134 4.30 -0.63 -8.65
N THR A 135 3.99 0.67 -8.59
CA THR A 135 2.93 1.20 -7.72
C THR A 135 1.56 0.66 -8.11
N ASP A 136 1.24 0.66 -9.41
CA ASP A 136 -0.02 0.13 -9.94
C ASP A 136 -0.14 -1.39 -9.64
N ARG A 137 0.97 -2.15 -9.76
CA ARG A 137 1.01 -3.57 -9.41
C ARG A 137 0.77 -3.81 -7.93
N LEU A 138 1.43 -3.05 -7.06
CA LEU A 138 1.27 -3.16 -5.60
C LEU A 138 -0.16 -2.81 -5.17
N GLN A 139 -0.76 -1.79 -5.80
CA GLN A 139 -2.15 -1.41 -5.54
C GLN A 139 -3.11 -2.56 -5.86
N GLY A 140 -2.93 -3.25 -6.99
CA GLY A 140 -3.73 -4.41 -7.34
C GLY A 140 -3.56 -5.59 -6.37
N GLN A 141 -2.35 -5.80 -5.84
CA GLN A 141 -2.12 -6.81 -4.79
C GLN A 141 -2.86 -6.46 -3.50
N ILE A 142 -2.83 -5.19 -3.09
CA ILE A 142 -3.56 -4.70 -1.90
C ILE A 142 -5.08 -4.92 -2.06
N GLU A 143 -5.64 -4.61 -3.22
CA GLU A 143 -7.06 -4.83 -3.49
C GLU A 143 -7.45 -6.31 -3.43
N THR A 144 -6.60 -7.19 -3.97
CA THR A 144 -6.82 -8.64 -3.93
C THR A 144 -6.77 -9.16 -2.50
N LEU A 145 -5.73 -8.79 -1.73
CA LEU A 145 -5.59 -9.16 -0.33
C LEU A 145 -6.74 -8.64 0.53
N ASN A 146 -7.25 -7.44 0.26
CA ASN A 146 -8.40 -6.90 0.97
C ASN A 146 -9.69 -7.69 0.70
N LYS A 147 -9.90 -8.18 -0.54
CA LYS A 147 -11.03 -9.06 -0.88
C LYS A 147 -10.92 -10.41 -0.17
N GLU A 148 -9.74 -11.00 -0.17
CA GLU A 148 -9.48 -12.26 0.55
C GLU A 148 -9.69 -12.09 2.06
N LYS A 149 -9.19 -11.00 2.64
CA LYS A 149 -9.41 -10.67 4.04
C LYS A 149 -10.90 -10.57 4.39
N ALA A 150 -11.70 -9.88 3.57
CA ALA A 150 -13.14 -9.77 3.79
C ALA A 150 -13.85 -11.14 3.74
N ASN A 151 -13.43 -12.02 2.82
CA ASN A 151 -13.95 -13.39 2.74
C ASN A 151 -13.56 -14.21 3.99
N LEU A 152 -12.31 -14.10 4.44
CA LEU A 152 -11.82 -14.78 5.64
C LEU A 152 -12.50 -14.27 6.91
N ASP A 153 -12.71 -12.96 7.04
CA ASP A 153 -13.41 -12.36 8.18
C ASP A 153 -14.89 -12.82 8.24
N SER A 154 -15.56 -12.93 7.09
CA SER A 154 -16.91 -13.49 7.01
C SER A 154 -16.96 -14.96 7.45
N ASN A 155 -16.04 -15.78 6.93
CA ASN A 155 -15.95 -17.21 7.29
C ASN A 155 -15.59 -17.39 8.77
N LYS A 156 -14.70 -16.55 9.30
CA LYS A 156 -14.35 -16.51 10.72
C LYS A 156 -15.56 -16.20 11.58
N THR A 157 -16.36 -15.21 11.21
CA THR A 157 -17.58 -14.85 11.95
C THR A 157 -18.55 -16.05 12.00
N LEU A 158 -18.75 -16.74 10.88
CA LEU A 158 -19.58 -17.94 10.80
C LEU A 158 -19.05 -19.12 11.65
N LEU A 159 -17.72 -19.25 11.74
CA LEU A 159 -17.05 -20.26 12.56
C LEU A 159 -17.06 -19.90 14.06
N GLU A 160 -16.87 -18.63 14.41
CA GLU A 160 -16.94 -18.14 15.78
C GLU A 160 -18.35 -18.25 16.36
N GLU A 161 -19.40 -18.10 15.54
CA GLU A 161 -20.78 -18.30 15.98
C GLU A 161 -21.10 -19.76 16.33
N ASN A 162 -20.36 -20.74 15.77
CA ASN A 162 -20.70 -22.15 15.87
C ASN A 162 -19.64 -23.03 16.55
N CYS A 163 -18.40 -22.57 16.72
CA CYS A 163 -17.26 -23.31 17.28
C CYS A 163 -17.10 -24.75 16.73
N GLY A 164 -17.56 -25.03 15.50
CA GLY A 164 -17.60 -26.39 14.92
C GLY A 164 -18.59 -27.36 15.59
N ARG A 165 -19.47 -26.85 16.47
CA ARG A 165 -20.48 -27.63 17.19
C ARG A 165 -21.76 -27.81 16.39
N CYS A 166 -22.09 -26.85 15.52
CA CYS A 166 -23.23 -26.93 14.61
C CYS A 166 -22.79 -27.08 13.16
N ARG A 167 -23.66 -27.66 12.33
CA ARG A 167 -23.46 -27.76 10.88
C ARG A 167 -23.42 -26.36 10.23
N PRO A 168 -22.74 -26.19 9.08
CA PRO A 168 -22.80 -24.94 8.34
C PRO A 168 -24.24 -24.50 8.09
N GLY A 169 -24.55 -23.22 8.34
CA GLY A 169 -25.91 -22.67 8.22
C GLY A 169 -26.82 -22.92 9.43
N TRP A 170 -26.35 -23.58 10.48
CA TRP A 170 -27.06 -23.63 11.76
C TRP A 170 -26.45 -22.62 12.72
N LEU A 171 -27.25 -22.12 13.67
CA LEU A 171 -26.81 -21.18 14.69
C LEU A 171 -26.65 -21.91 16.02
N PHE A 172 -25.43 -21.96 16.55
CA PHE A 172 -25.18 -22.43 17.90
C PHE A 172 -25.60 -21.35 18.89
N ARG A 173 -26.52 -21.71 19.78
CA ARG A 173 -26.96 -20.84 20.87
C ARG A 173 -27.05 -21.68 22.14
N LYS A 174 -26.19 -21.38 23.10
CA LYS A 174 -26.06 -22.07 24.40
C LYS A 174 -25.71 -23.55 24.26
N SER A 175 -26.72 -24.41 24.17
CA SER A 175 -26.58 -25.87 24.19
C SER A 175 -27.24 -26.57 23.00
N SER A 176 -27.84 -25.83 22.06
CA SER A 176 -28.52 -26.39 20.88
C SER A 176 -28.12 -25.67 19.59
N CYS A 177 -28.34 -26.35 18.48
CA CYS A 177 -28.17 -25.81 17.13
C CYS A 177 -29.54 -25.50 16.52
N TYR A 178 -29.72 -24.28 16.01
CA TYR A 178 -30.99 -23.83 15.45
C TYR A 178 -30.87 -23.50 13.97
N TYR A 179 -31.81 -23.99 13.17
CA TYR A 179 -31.93 -23.64 11.74
C TYR A 179 -33.17 -22.79 11.53
N PHE A 180 -32.99 -21.57 11.03
CA PHE A 180 -34.09 -20.68 10.67
C PHE A 180 -34.27 -20.69 9.16
N SER A 181 -35.39 -21.24 8.67
CA SER A 181 -35.61 -21.38 7.22
C SER A 181 -35.54 -20.04 6.46
N SER A 182 -35.90 -18.93 7.12
CA SER A 182 -35.85 -17.59 6.56
C SER A 182 -34.44 -17.09 6.23
N LEU A 183 -33.38 -17.69 6.80
CA LEU A 183 -31.99 -17.29 6.55
C LEU A 183 -31.37 -18.01 5.34
N HIS A 184 -31.95 -19.13 4.90
CA HIS A 184 -31.34 -20.01 3.90
C HIS A 184 -32.18 -20.15 2.62
N ALA A 185 -33.49 -19.92 2.70
CA ALA A 185 -34.39 -20.16 1.58
C ALA A 185 -35.00 -18.86 1.05
N SER A 186 -34.81 -18.58 -0.24
CA SER A 186 -35.67 -17.67 -0.97
C SER A 186 -37.07 -18.30 -1.12
N ASN A 187 -37.99 -17.91 -0.25
CA ASN A 187 -39.46 -18.02 -0.41
C ASN A 187 -40.13 -19.42 -0.42
N SER A 188 -39.50 -20.50 0.06
CA SER A 188 -40.16 -21.82 0.10
C SER A 188 -40.83 -22.13 1.45
N LYS A 189 -41.75 -21.27 1.90
CA LYS A 189 -42.60 -21.54 3.08
C LYS A 189 -43.33 -22.89 2.94
N LYS A 190 -43.51 -23.61 4.05
CA LYS A 190 -44.02 -24.99 4.08
C LYS A 190 -45.17 -25.15 5.07
N ASN A 191 -45.98 -26.16 4.85
CA ASN A 191 -46.93 -26.64 5.86
C ASN A 191 -46.17 -27.34 7.01
N TRP A 192 -46.83 -27.59 8.14
CA TRP A 192 -46.16 -28.10 9.34
C TRP A 192 -45.50 -29.47 9.11
N MET A 193 -46.16 -30.35 8.35
CA MET A 193 -45.65 -31.69 8.08
C MET A 193 -44.38 -31.67 7.23
N ASP A 194 -44.38 -30.86 6.17
CA ASP A 194 -43.24 -30.71 5.27
C ASP A 194 -42.07 -29.99 5.94
N SER A 195 -42.36 -29.04 6.83
CA SER A 195 -41.35 -28.42 7.70
C SER A 195 -40.69 -29.44 8.62
N ARG A 196 -41.49 -30.31 9.26
CA ARG A 196 -40.96 -31.39 10.10
C ARG A 196 -40.11 -32.37 9.31
N ALA A 197 -40.59 -32.78 8.13
CA ALA A 197 -39.86 -33.67 7.24
C ALA A 197 -38.50 -33.07 6.82
N HIS A 198 -38.45 -31.77 6.55
CA HIS A 198 -37.20 -31.06 6.28
C HIS A 198 -36.26 -31.08 7.49
N CYS A 199 -36.73 -30.76 8.69
CA CYS A 199 -35.86 -30.79 9.87
C CYS A 199 -35.26 -32.19 10.09
N LYS A 200 -36.07 -33.23 9.89
CA LYS A 200 -35.61 -34.62 9.95
C LYS A 200 -34.59 -34.97 8.88
N SER A 201 -34.75 -34.49 7.64
CA SER A 201 -33.75 -34.74 6.59
C SER A 201 -32.41 -34.05 6.87
N GLU A 202 -32.42 -32.94 7.62
CA GLU A 202 -31.19 -32.24 8.05
C GLU A 202 -30.56 -32.84 9.32
N GLY A 203 -31.17 -33.86 9.93
CA GLY A 203 -30.68 -34.55 11.12
C GLY A 203 -31.16 -33.97 12.46
N GLY A 204 -32.12 -33.04 12.44
CA GLY A 204 -32.81 -32.53 13.64
C GLY A 204 -34.30 -32.87 13.64
N ASP A 205 -35.09 -32.11 14.38
CA ASP A 205 -36.57 -32.10 14.27
C ASP A 205 -37.05 -30.63 14.44
N LEU A 206 -38.35 -30.37 14.38
CA LEU A 206 -38.86 -29.01 14.65
C LEU A 206 -38.47 -28.57 16.07
N LEU A 207 -38.27 -27.26 16.26
CA LEU A 207 -37.92 -26.67 17.56
C LEU A 207 -38.84 -27.16 18.68
N VAL A 208 -38.26 -27.61 19.79
CA VAL A 208 -38.94 -27.79 21.08
C VAL A 208 -38.50 -26.65 21.99
N ILE A 209 -39.40 -26.10 22.80
CA ILE A 209 -39.04 -25.05 23.75
C ILE A 209 -39.13 -25.63 25.16
N ASP A 210 -37.99 -25.98 25.73
CA ASP A 210 -37.92 -26.73 26.99
C ASP A 210 -38.02 -25.82 28.23
N ASN A 211 -37.63 -24.54 28.09
CA ASN A 211 -37.55 -23.62 29.22
C ASN A 211 -37.71 -22.14 28.82
N LEU A 212 -37.83 -21.28 29.84
CA LEU A 212 -37.98 -19.83 29.67
C LEU A 212 -36.79 -19.17 28.98
N GLU A 213 -35.59 -19.67 29.25
CA GLU A 213 -34.37 -19.10 28.70
C GLU A 213 -34.30 -19.32 27.17
N GLU A 214 -34.73 -20.48 26.70
CA GLU A 214 -34.89 -20.80 25.29
C GLU A 214 -36.04 -20.02 24.65
N GLN A 215 -37.19 -19.93 25.31
CA GLN A 215 -38.32 -19.13 24.84
C GLN A 215 -37.90 -17.67 24.58
N LEU A 216 -37.19 -17.05 25.52
CA LEU A 216 -36.72 -15.68 25.38
C LEU A 216 -35.66 -15.56 24.28
N LEU A 217 -34.78 -16.56 24.14
CA LEU A 217 -33.77 -16.58 23.10
C LEU A 217 -34.41 -16.62 21.70
N ILE A 218 -35.40 -17.48 21.49
CA ILE A 218 -36.08 -17.58 20.19
C ILE A 218 -37.01 -16.37 20.00
N GLY A 219 -37.90 -16.11 20.95
CA GLY A 219 -38.94 -15.09 20.85
C GLY A 219 -38.42 -13.67 20.62
N ASN A 220 -37.32 -13.28 21.28
CA ASN A 220 -36.73 -11.95 21.12
C ASN A 220 -35.95 -11.77 19.80
N ASN A 221 -35.55 -12.88 19.16
CA ASN A 221 -34.74 -12.87 17.93
C ASN A 221 -35.56 -13.21 16.67
N LEU A 222 -36.89 -13.36 16.79
CA LEU A 222 -37.75 -13.52 15.63
C LEU A 222 -37.70 -12.27 14.73
N PRO A 223 -37.66 -12.43 13.40
CA PRO A 223 -37.72 -11.29 12.48
C PRO A 223 -38.97 -10.44 12.73
N LYS A 224 -38.78 -9.13 12.84
CA LYS A 224 -39.90 -8.19 12.93
C LYS A 224 -40.80 -8.34 11.70
N MET A 225 -42.11 -8.25 11.91
CA MET A 225 -43.08 -8.34 10.82
C MET A 225 -42.78 -7.30 9.74
N SER A 226 -42.68 -7.75 8.50
CA SER A 226 -42.77 -6.88 7.33
C SER A 226 -44.20 -6.34 7.22
N SER A 227 -44.38 -5.12 6.71
CA SER A 227 -45.67 -4.44 6.50
C SER A 227 -46.61 -5.15 5.51
N SER A 228 -46.35 -6.40 5.13
CA SER A 228 -47.19 -7.24 4.29
C SER A 228 -48.61 -7.37 4.86
N SER A 229 -49.62 -7.27 4.00
CA SER A 229 -51.05 -7.24 4.38
C SER A 229 -51.58 -8.50 5.08
N LEU A 230 -50.79 -9.58 5.20
CA LEU A 230 -51.21 -10.85 5.79
C LEU A 230 -50.23 -11.26 6.89
N TRP A 231 -50.49 -10.76 8.10
CA TRP A 231 -49.64 -10.95 9.29
C TRP A 231 -49.31 -12.42 9.59
N TRP A 232 -50.25 -13.33 9.32
CA TRP A 232 -50.10 -14.76 9.55
C TRP A 232 -48.98 -15.39 8.70
N GLN A 233 -48.63 -14.83 7.54
CA GLN A 233 -47.60 -15.41 6.67
C GLN A 233 -46.18 -15.33 7.25
N ASN A 234 -45.94 -14.51 8.27
CA ASN A 234 -44.61 -14.32 8.86
C ASN A 234 -44.33 -15.31 10.02
N GLY A 235 -45.17 -16.33 10.17
CA GLY A 235 -45.02 -17.37 11.16
C GLY A 235 -43.80 -18.25 10.99
N PHE A 236 -43.42 -18.92 12.08
CA PHE A 236 -42.42 -19.97 12.14
C PHE A 236 -43.01 -21.21 12.81
N TRP A 237 -43.13 -22.33 12.10
CA TRP A 237 -43.55 -23.59 12.70
C TRP A 237 -42.57 -24.08 13.77
N ILE A 238 -43.13 -24.64 14.85
CA ILE A 238 -42.42 -25.30 15.95
C ILE A 238 -43.04 -26.67 16.23
N GLY A 239 -42.37 -27.49 17.05
CA GLY A 239 -42.73 -28.88 17.31
C GLY A 239 -43.94 -29.12 18.20
N LEU A 240 -44.83 -28.14 18.41
CA LEU A 240 -45.97 -28.26 19.32
C LEU A 240 -47.28 -28.46 18.53
N THR A 241 -48.06 -29.48 18.88
CA THR A 241 -49.31 -29.84 18.18
C THR A 241 -50.35 -30.48 19.10
N ASP A 242 -51.64 -30.31 18.82
CA ASP A 242 -52.74 -31.02 19.47
C ASP A 242 -53.53 -31.91 18.47
N VAL A 243 -52.88 -32.33 17.37
CA VAL A 243 -53.49 -33.17 16.32
C VAL A 243 -53.99 -34.51 16.86
N VAL A 244 -53.34 -35.06 17.90
CA VAL A 244 -53.72 -36.35 18.50
C VAL A 244 -54.95 -36.22 19.39
N THR A 245 -55.04 -35.16 20.19
CA THR A 245 -56.15 -34.93 21.13
C THR A 245 -56.38 -33.44 21.27
N GLU A 246 -57.56 -32.98 20.84
CA GLU A 246 -57.93 -31.56 20.87
C GLU A 246 -57.75 -30.95 22.26
N GLY A 247 -57.10 -29.79 22.32
CA GLY A 247 -56.85 -29.10 23.59
C GLY A 247 -55.72 -29.69 24.43
N THR A 248 -55.14 -30.82 24.03
CA THR A 248 -53.93 -31.40 24.64
C THR A 248 -52.73 -31.19 23.73
N TRP A 249 -51.98 -30.12 24.00
CA TRP A 249 -50.79 -29.79 23.23
C TRP A 249 -49.62 -30.67 23.64
N VAL A 250 -48.99 -31.32 22.66
CA VAL A 250 -47.89 -32.26 22.85
C VAL A 250 -46.75 -31.88 21.91
N TRP A 251 -45.56 -31.79 22.48
CA TRP A 251 -44.32 -31.59 21.73
C TRP A 251 -43.96 -32.87 20.95
N ILE A 252 -43.25 -32.71 19.84
CA ILE A 252 -42.76 -33.82 19.01
C ILE A 252 -41.81 -34.79 19.74
N ASN A 253 -41.27 -34.41 20.90
CA ASN A 253 -40.50 -35.26 21.81
C ASN A 253 -41.39 -36.04 22.82
N ASN A 254 -42.72 -36.02 22.63
CA ASN A 254 -43.75 -36.66 23.45
C ASN A 254 -43.96 -36.05 24.85
N VAL A 255 -43.45 -34.83 25.10
CA VAL A 255 -43.76 -34.10 26.34
C VAL A 255 -45.08 -33.34 26.17
N THR A 256 -46.03 -33.55 27.09
CA THR A 256 -47.28 -32.79 27.12
C THR A 256 -47.03 -31.40 27.69
N GLU A 257 -47.52 -30.38 27.00
CA GLU A 257 -47.48 -29.00 27.49
C GLU A 257 -48.56 -28.81 28.56
N VAL A 258 -48.13 -28.51 29.79
CA VAL A 258 -49.02 -28.42 30.96
C VAL A 258 -49.36 -26.96 31.30
N GLN A 259 -48.55 -25.99 30.84
CA GLN A 259 -48.74 -24.58 31.17
C GLN A 259 -48.97 -23.74 29.91
N THR A 260 -49.95 -22.84 29.95
CA THR A 260 -50.21 -21.91 28.83
C THR A 260 -49.28 -20.68 28.88
N MET A 261 -48.00 -20.88 29.21
CA MET A 261 -47.10 -19.78 29.58
C MET A 261 -46.66 -18.89 28.41
N TYR A 262 -46.62 -19.43 27.18
CA TYR A 262 -46.04 -18.71 26.03
C TYR A 262 -46.98 -18.39 24.86
N TRP A 263 -48.26 -18.72 25.03
CA TRP A 263 -49.30 -18.33 24.09
C TRP A 263 -49.50 -16.83 24.09
N LYS A 264 -49.66 -16.27 22.89
CA LYS A 264 -50.11 -14.90 22.72
C LYS A 264 -51.52 -14.78 23.32
N ASP A 265 -51.83 -13.62 23.91
CA ASP A 265 -53.17 -13.33 24.41
C ASP A 265 -54.25 -13.62 23.34
N GLY A 266 -55.24 -14.43 23.72
CA GLY A 266 -56.30 -14.95 22.86
C GLY A 266 -55.99 -16.29 22.17
N TYR A 267 -54.86 -16.92 22.47
CA TYR A 267 -54.44 -18.22 21.92
C TYR A 267 -54.20 -19.27 23.01
N PRO A 268 -54.31 -20.57 22.69
CA PRO A 268 -54.80 -21.13 21.42
C PRO A 268 -56.28 -20.79 21.22
N ASN A 269 -56.66 -20.40 20.00
CA ASN A 269 -58.05 -20.06 19.69
C ASN A 269 -58.75 -21.30 19.12
N ASN A 270 -59.87 -21.68 19.74
CA ASN A 270 -60.67 -22.87 19.39
C ASN A 270 -62.07 -22.50 18.84
N ASP A 271 -62.37 -21.22 18.60
CA ASP A 271 -63.74 -20.69 18.40
C ASP A 271 -64.34 -20.87 16.99
N GLY A 272 -64.13 -22.03 16.38
CA GLY A 272 -65.06 -22.54 15.37
C GLY A 272 -64.70 -22.25 13.91
N ARG A 273 -64.88 -23.32 13.12
CA ARG A 273 -64.54 -23.50 11.69
C ARG A 273 -63.04 -23.71 11.43
N GLN A 274 -62.67 -24.97 11.60
CA GLN A 274 -61.47 -25.65 11.08
C GLN A 274 -60.22 -25.60 11.98
N SER A 275 -59.48 -26.70 11.89
CA SER A 275 -58.50 -27.29 12.79
C SER A 275 -57.11 -26.63 12.74
N ALA A 276 -56.94 -25.51 13.45
CA ALA A 276 -55.62 -24.96 13.72
C ALA A 276 -54.95 -25.74 14.87
N ARG A 277 -54.27 -26.84 14.50
CA ARG A 277 -53.76 -27.85 15.45
C ARG A 277 -52.24 -27.92 15.57
N CYS A 278 -51.56 -26.94 14.98
CA CYS A 278 -50.10 -26.85 14.98
C CYS A 278 -49.69 -25.46 15.46
N ALA A 279 -48.69 -25.39 16.32
CA ALA A 279 -48.23 -24.13 16.88
C ALA A 279 -47.17 -23.49 15.97
N ALA A 280 -47.23 -22.17 15.88
CA ALA A 280 -46.23 -21.35 15.23
C ALA A 280 -45.84 -20.17 16.14
N LEU A 281 -44.66 -19.63 15.89
CA LEU A 281 -44.17 -18.40 16.50
C LEU A 281 -44.39 -17.22 15.57
N LEU A 282 -44.81 -16.10 16.13
CA LEU A 282 -44.81 -14.79 15.46
C LEU A 282 -44.13 -13.78 16.36
N TYR A 283 -43.39 -12.85 15.77
CA TYR A 283 -42.80 -11.74 16.53
C TYR A 283 -43.88 -10.98 17.30
N TYR A 284 -43.63 -10.77 18.59
CA TYR A 284 -44.44 -9.95 19.47
C TYR A 284 -43.52 -9.15 20.41
N ALA A 285 -44.01 -8.03 20.95
CA ALA A 285 -43.19 -7.15 21.79
C ALA A 285 -42.73 -7.82 23.09
N ASP A 286 -43.57 -8.67 23.69
CA ASP A 286 -43.16 -9.58 24.76
C ASP A 286 -42.73 -10.91 24.13
N GLY A 287 -41.43 -11.22 24.16
CA GLY A 287 -40.87 -12.45 23.63
C GLY A 287 -41.39 -13.72 24.30
N ARG A 288 -42.10 -13.60 25.43
CA ARG A 288 -42.82 -14.72 26.07
C ARG A 288 -44.19 -14.95 25.47
N LYS A 289 -44.78 -14.04 24.70
CA LYS A 289 -46.17 -14.15 24.20
C LYS A 289 -46.22 -14.28 22.69
N THR A 290 -45.51 -15.26 22.14
CA THR A 290 -45.26 -15.36 20.69
C THR A 290 -45.98 -16.54 20.02
N TRP A 291 -46.55 -17.47 20.79
CA TRP A 291 -47.16 -18.68 20.20
C TRP A 291 -48.59 -18.43 19.75
N TYR A 292 -48.95 -19.00 18.61
CA TYR A 292 -50.31 -19.03 18.09
C TYR A 292 -50.56 -20.33 17.32
N ASN A 293 -51.82 -20.77 17.24
CA ASN A 293 -52.17 -21.99 16.51
C ASN A 293 -52.52 -21.67 15.06
N GLY A 294 -52.06 -22.52 14.13
CA GLY A 294 -52.28 -22.41 12.70
C GLY A 294 -52.75 -23.73 12.09
N HIS A 295 -53.35 -23.65 10.90
CA HIS A 295 -53.79 -24.83 10.15
C HIS A 295 -52.59 -25.59 9.60
N CYS A 296 -52.34 -26.78 10.16
CA CYS A 296 -51.16 -27.59 9.86
C CYS A 296 -50.91 -27.80 8.36
N GLN A 297 -51.97 -27.95 7.55
CA GLN A 297 -51.89 -28.24 6.11
C GLN A 297 -52.03 -26.99 5.22
N ASN A 298 -52.91 -26.06 5.58
CA ASN A 298 -53.26 -24.93 4.71
C ASN A 298 -52.29 -23.76 4.87
N HIS A 299 -51.74 -23.56 6.06
CA HIS A 299 -50.80 -22.48 6.31
C HIS A 299 -49.39 -22.87 5.88
N HIS A 300 -48.73 -21.95 5.17
CA HIS A 300 -47.37 -22.10 4.71
C HIS A 300 -46.50 -21.05 5.39
N TYR A 301 -45.67 -21.49 6.33
CA TYR A 301 -44.82 -20.65 7.18
C TYR A 301 -43.34 -20.92 6.97
N ASN A 302 -42.51 -20.05 7.53
CA ASN A 302 -41.15 -20.43 7.83
C ASN A 302 -41.17 -21.52 8.92
N TRP A 303 -40.03 -22.12 9.21
CA TRP A 303 -39.91 -23.10 10.29
C TRP A 303 -38.55 -22.99 10.97
N ILE A 304 -38.51 -23.47 12.22
CA ILE A 304 -37.28 -23.55 13.00
C ILE A 304 -37.02 -25.02 13.30
N CYS A 305 -35.84 -25.49 12.94
CA CYS A 305 -35.36 -26.81 13.36
C CYS A 305 -34.40 -26.67 14.53
N GLU A 306 -34.33 -27.72 15.33
CA GLU A 306 -33.39 -27.88 16.42
C GLU A 306 -32.66 -29.22 16.30
N MET A 307 -31.37 -29.23 16.64
CA MET A 307 -30.57 -30.45 16.80
C MET A 307 -29.56 -30.28 17.93
N GLU A 308 -29.14 -31.41 18.50
CA GLU A 308 -28.05 -31.43 19.48
C GLU A 308 -26.71 -31.03 18.83
N PRO A 309 -25.86 -30.27 19.54
CA PRO A 309 -24.54 -29.90 19.04
C PRO A 309 -23.60 -31.10 19.05
N ASN A 310 -22.66 -31.13 18.11
CA ASN A 310 -21.57 -32.09 18.12
C ASN A 310 -20.70 -31.86 19.36
N LEU A 311 -20.68 -32.84 20.27
CA LEU A 311 -19.88 -32.82 21.51
C LEU A 311 -18.36 -32.85 21.24
N THR A 312 -17.95 -33.28 20.04
CA THR A 312 -16.58 -33.17 19.52
C THR A 312 -16.57 -32.29 18.27
N PRO A 313 -16.08 -31.04 18.35
CA PRO A 313 -16.03 -30.17 17.18
C PRO A 313 -15.06 -30.75 16.14
N GLN A 314 -15.60 -31.09 14.97
CA GLN A 314 -14.80 -31.51 13.82
C GLN A 314 -14.24 -30.26 13.16
N ILE A 315 -13.11 -29.75 13.66
CA ILE A 315 -12.36 -28.70 12.99
C ILE A 315 -11.56 -29.37 11.86
N THR A 316 -12.20 -29.62 10.73
CA THR A 316 -11.47 -29.99 9.51
C THR A 316 -10.84 -28.74 8.92
N LEU A 317 -9.55 -28.55 9.19
CA LEU A 317 -8.71 -27.61 8.45
C LEU A 317 -8.41 -28.25 7.08
N THR A 318 -9.03 -27.72 6.04
CA THR A 318 -8.66 -27.98 4.63
C THR A 318 -7.74 -26.90 4.14
#